data_AF-A0AAN8CK02-F1
#
_entry.id   AF-A0AAN8CK02-F1
#
_cell.length_a   1.000
_cell.length_b   1.000
_cell.length_c   1.000
_cell.angle_alpha   90.00
_cell.angle_beta   90.00
_cell.angle_gamma   90.00
#
_symmetry.space_group_name_H-M   'P 1'
#
loop_
_entity.id
_entity.type
_entity.pdbx_description
1 polymer ?
#
loop_
_entity_poly.entity_id
_entity_poly.type
_entity_poly.pdbx_seq_one_letter_code
_entity_poly.pdbx_strand_id
1 'polypeptide(L)'
;MLCISSVSALETEGSQNALSPGESYLLSVWHHRLYLYSAAALLFGVWFLLKVALNKKSFSKDVGPLVSKAVRRSEGSDAVVHLSGVKVFYGSQTGTAKGFAKELSEEVKTLGIPAEVIDIKDYDPDDRLSNECTNMSVCVFLVATYTDGTPTVNAEWFCKWLEEASTDFRYGKTYLKGLRYAVFGLGNSVYVGHYNTVGTNVDKWLWMLSGMRIMTRGEGDCNVVKSRHGSIQADFLAWKVKFLTRLQALAKREKKSCSGNSTSGSSCQNMKKEQEEGRGSACTAGQQL
;
A
#
# COMPACT_ATOMS: atom_id res chain seq x y z
N MET A 1 68.46 66.07 23.49
CA MET A 1 69.34 65.35 22.55
C MET A 1 68.58 65.30 21.23
N LEU A 2 68.69 66.27 20.30
CA LEU A 2 69.83 66.57 19.41
C LEU A 2 70.32 65.24 18.78
N CYS A 3 70.25 64.96 17.48
CA CYS A 3 70.49 65.76 16.27
C CYS A 3 69.91 65.04 15.01
N ILE A 4 69.22 65.73 14.07
CA ILE A 4 69.70 66.27 12.75
C ILE A 4 69.83 65.18 11.66
N SER A 5 68.84 65.09 10.75
CA SER A 5 68.81 65.58 9.34
C SER A 5 69.46 64.59 8.33
N SER A 6 68.96 64.29 7.13
CA SER A 6 68.57 65.21 6.04
C SER A 6 67.90 64.48 4.85
N VAL A 7 66.89 65.12 4.25
CA VAL A 7 66.67 65.38 2.80
C VAL A 7 66.58 64.22 1.79
N SER A 8 65.42 64.10 1.13
CA SER A 8 65.26 64.39 -0.32
C SER A 8 63.78 64.45 -0.72
N ALA A 9 63.38 65.58 -1.30
CA ALA A 9 62.15 65.74 -2.04
C ALA A 9 62.37 65.26 -3.49
N LEU A 10 61.37 64.62 -4.09
CA LEU A 10 61.26 64.55 -5.55
C LEU A 10 59.78 64.40 -5.93
N GLU A 11 59.16 65.52 -6.31
CA GLU A 11 58.02 65.52 -7.22
C GLU A 11 58.52 65.05 -8.59
N THR A 12 57.83 64.12 -9.26
CA THR A 12 57.36 64.28 -10.66
C THR A 12 56.59 63.05 -11.15
N GLU A 13 55.43 63.33 -11.74
CA GLU A 13 54.85 62.73 -12.96
C GLU A 13 54.37 61.26 -12.97
N GLY A 14 53.04 61.13 -13.08
CA GLY A 14 52.31 60.29 -14.05
C GLY A 14 52.76 58.86 -14.36
N SER A 15 51.89 57.90 -14.07
CA SER A 15 51.67 56.80 -15.02
C SER A 15 50.27 56.19 -14.87
N GLN A 16 49.54 56.23 -15.98
CA GLN A 16 48.28 55.53 -16.21
C GLN A 16 48.49 54.02 -16.06
N ASN A 17 47.85 53.38 -15.08
CA ASN A 17 47.74 51.92 -15.06
C ASN A 17 46.56 51.51 -15.93
N ALA A 18 46.81 51.43 -17.24
CA ALA A 18 45.94 50.76 -18.19
C ALA A 18 45.86 49.27 -17.81
N LEU A 19 44.71 48.83 -17.29
CA LEU A 19 44.41 47.42 -17.07
C LEU A 19 44.50 46.66 -18.41
N SER A 20 45.23 45.55 -18.45
CA SER A 20 45.45 44.82 -19.71
C SER A 20 44.12 44.31 -20.31
N PRO A 21 43.99 44.24 -21.65
CA PRO A 21 42.78 43.74 -22.31
C PRO A 21 42.40 42.30 -21.93
N GLY A 22 43.37 41.51 -21.43
CA GLY A 22 43.15 40.13 -20.99
C GLY A 22 42.40 40.02 -19.66
N GLU A 23 42.67 40.91 -18.70
CA GLU A 23 42.02 40.86 -17.38
C GLU A 23 40.56 41.29 -17.43
N SER A 24 40.24 42.27 -18.28
CA SER A 24 38.87 42.74 -18.51
C SER A 24 38.00 41.68 -19.23
N TYR A 25 38.59 40.88 -20.12
CA TYR A 25 37.90 39.77 -20.77
C TYR A 25 37.64 38.61 -19.80
N LEU A 26 38.63 38.26 -18.96
CA LEU A 26 38.47 37.21 -17.95
C LEU A 26 37.42 37.57 -16.90
N LEU A 27 37.40 38.82 -16.41
CA LEU A 27 36.36 39.31 -15.51
C LEU A 27 34.97 39.31 -16.15
N SER A 28 34.86 39.68 -17.44
CA SER A 28 33.60 39.65 -18.18
C SER A 28 33.03 38.23 -18.31
N VAL A 29 33.87 37.25 -18.67
CA VAL A 29 33.47 35.84 -18.75
C VAL A 29 33.07 35.30 -17.38
N TRP A 30 33.77 35.71 -16.32
CA TRP A 30 33.45 35.31 -14.95
C TRP A 30 32.10 35.87 -14.48
N HIS A 31 31.82 37.15 -14.76
CA HIS A 31 30.53 37.77 -14.44
C HIS A 31 29.37 37.13 -15.22
N HIS A 32 29.55 36.81 -16.49
CA HIS A 32 28.52 36.09 -17.27
C HIS A 32 28.22 34.71 -16.69
N ARG A 33 29.25 33.99 -16.23
CA ARG A 33 29.09 32.69 -15.59
C ARG A 33 28.39 32.78 -14.23
N LEU A 34 28.75 33.77 -13.41
CA LEU A 34 28.09 34.03 -12.13
C LEU A 34 26.62 34.43 -12.33
N TYR A 35 26.35 35.26 -13.34
CA TYR A 35 25.00 35.66 -13.71
C TYR A 35 24.16 34.45 -14.14
N LEU A 36 24.71 33.57 -14.98
CA LEU A 36 24.03 32.35 -15.43
C LEU A 36 23.66 31.42 -14.26
N TYR A 37 24.56 31.24 -13.29
CA TYR A 37 24.26 30.45 -12.09
C TYR A 37 23.22 31.12 -11.19
N SER A 38 23.29 32.45 -11.03
CA SER A 38 22.29 33.19 -10.24
C SER A 38 20.89 33.10 -10.86
N ALA A 39 20.78 33.19 -12.19
CA ALA A 39 19.53 33.04 -12.92
C ALA A 39 18.97 31.62 -12.79
N ALA A 40 19.82 30.59 -12.93
CA ALA A 40 19.41 29.21 -12.73
C ALA A 40 18.93 28.96 -11.29
N ALA A 41 19.64 29.47 -10.27
CA ALA A 41 19.26 29.33 -8.87
C ALA A 41 17.90 29.98 -8.56
N LEU A 42 17.61 31.15 -9.14
CA LEU A 42 16.30 31.79 -9.00
C LEU A 42 15.20 30.99 -9.71
N LEU A 43 15.44 30.45 -10.90
CA LEU A 43 14.48 29.59 -11.60
C LEU A 43 14.19 28.30 -10.82
N PHE A 44 15.21 27.65 -10.28
CA PHE A 44 15.05 26.48 -9.41
C PHE A 44 14.34 26.83 -8.10
N GLY A 45 14.66 27.97 -7.49
CA GLY A 45 14.01 28.45 -6.28
C GLY A 45 12.52 28.74 -6.51
N VAL A 46 12.18 29.45 -7.58
CA VAL A 46 10.79 29.71 -7.97
C VAL A 46 10.06 28.42 -8.32
N TRP A 47 10.68 27.50 -9.06
CA TRP A 47 10.10 26.18 -9.37
C TRP A 47 9.87 25.34 -8.11
N PHE A 48 10.81 25.33 -7.17
CA PHE A 48 10.70 24.63 -5.90
C PHE A 48 9.61 25.26 -5.01
N LEU A 49 9.55 26.59 -4.92
CA LEU A 49 8.49 27.31 -4.21
C LEU A 49 7.12 27.05 -4.85
N LEU A 50 7.02 27.04 -6.18
CA LEU A 50 5.79 26.71 -6.89
C LEU A 50 5.37 25.26 -6.61
N LYS A 51 6.30 24.31 -6.63
CA LYS A 51 6.04 22.90 -6.32
C LYS A 51 5.58 22.70 -4.87
N VAL A 52 6.20 23.40 -3.92
CA VAL A 52 5.80 23.37 -2.50
C VAL A 52 4.44 24.06 -2.29
N ALA A 53 4.16 25.17 -2.98
CA ALA A 53 2.87 25.86 -2.92
C ALA A 53 1.75 25.03 -3.56
N LEU A 54 2.04 24.32 -4.66
CA LEU A 54 1.10 23.40 -5.29
C LEU A 54 0.82 22.17 -4.41
N ASN A 55 1.84 21.64 -3.70
CA ASN A 55 1.63 20.62 -2.66
C ASN A 55 0.90 21.15 -1.42
N LYS A 56 1.03 22.44 -1.07
CA LYS A 56 0.26 23.06 0.02
C LYS A 56 -1.20 23.28 -0.36
N LYS A 57 -1.52 23.43 -1.65
CA LYS A 57 -2.90 23.67 -2.12
C LYS A 57 -3.79 22.42 -2.05
N SER A 58 -3.24 21.24 -1.77
CA SER A 58 -4.01 20.03 -1.40
C SER A 58 -4.14 19.83 0.12
N PHE A 59 -3.61 20.74 0.95
CA PHE A 59 -3.58 20.61 2.42
C PHE A 59 -4.14 21.85 3.14
N SER A 60 -5.25 22.39 2.66
CA SER A 60 -6.09 23.30 3.44
C SER A 60 -7.52 23.29 2.93
N LYS A 61 -8.35 22.50 3.61
CA LYS A 61 -9.75 22.86 3.85
C LYS A 61 -10.11 22.44 5.28
N ASP A 62 -10.07 23.46 6.13
CA ASP A 62 -10.75 23.70 7.40
C ASP A 62 -10.97 22.56 8.40
N VAL A 63 -10.36 22.73 9.59
CA VAL A 63 -10.90 22.23 10.86
C VAL A 63 -11.01 23.39 11.82
N GLY A 64 -12.24 23.71 12.21
CA GLY A 64 -12.60 24.46 13.39
C GLY A 64 -13.80 23.78 14.07
N PRO A 65 -13.86 23.72 15.41
CA PRO A 65 -14.52 22.63 16.13
C PRO A 65 -15.94 22.97 16.53
N LEU A 66 -16.82 21.97 16.59
CA LEU A 66 -17.82 21.86 17.66
C LEU A 66 -18.50 20.49 17.62
N VAL A 67 -18.41 19.83 18.76
CA VAL A 67 -19.12 18.62 19.14
C VAL A 67 -20.62 18.91 19.12
N SER A 68 -21.40 18.15 18.34
CA SER A 68 -22.76 17.77 18.73
C SER A 68 -23.24 16.53 17.97
N LYS A 69 -23.77 15.62 18.78
CA LYS A 69 -24.45 14.37 18.48
C LYS A 69 -25.79 14.65 17.78
N ALA A 70 -26.05 14.06 16.61
CA ALA A 70 -27.39 13.56 16.22
C ALA A 70 -27.44 13.00 14.78
N VAL A 71 -28.17 11.90 14.68
CA VAL A 71 -28.70 11.18 13.52
C VAL A 71 -29.32 12.09 12.44
N ARG A 72 -29.03 11.85 11.15
CA ARG A 72 -29.99 11.45 10.09
C ARG A 72 -29.37 11.32 8.68
N ARG A 73 -29.92 10.34 7.95
CA ARG A 73 -29.93 10.04 6.49
C ARG A 73 -30.10 11.32 5.65
N SER A 74 -29.79 11.46 4.35
CA SER A 74 -29.62 10.63 3.14
C SER A 74 -28.87 11.56 2.12
N GLU A 75 -28.15 11.17 1.07
CA GLU A 75 -28.58 10.72 -0.28
C GLU A 75 -27.27 10.56 -1.11
N GLY A 76 -27.08 9.49 -1.89
CA GLY A 76 -27.41 9.49 -3.31
C GLY A 76 -26.14 9.49 -4.19
N SER A 77 -25.56 8.31 -4.41
CA SER A 77 -24.58 8.07 -5.48
C SER A 77 -24.89 6.70 -6.08
N ASP A 78 -25.10 6.66 -7.40
CA ASP A 78 -25.40 5.48 -8.19
C ASP A 78 -24.67 4.22 -7.70
N ALA A 79 -25.45 3.27 -7.18
CA ALA A 79 -24.97 1.96 -6.80
C ALA A 79 -24.72 1.11 -8.05
N VAL A 80 -23.60 1.39 -8.73
CA VAL A 80 -22.99 0.41 -9.62
C VAL A 80 -22.34 -0.62 -8.71
N VAL A 81 -22.85 -1.86 -8.71
CA VAL A 81 -22.28 -2.99 -7.96
C VAL A 81 -20.76 -3.02 -8.14
N HIS A 82 -20.04 -2.69 -7.07
CA HIS A 82 -18.60 -2.45 -7.01
C HIS A 82 -18.03 -3.29 -5.87
N LEU A 83 -16.75 -3.64 -5.96
CA LEU A 83 -15.97 -4.12 -4.81
C LEU A 83 -16.38 -3.32 -3.56
N SER A 84 -16.91 -3.99 -2.53
CA SER A 84 -17.47 -3.29 -1.36
C SER A 84 -16.44 -2.44 -0.63
N GLY A 85 -15.16 -2.76 -0.80
CA GLY A 85 -14.04 -1.94 -0.38
C GLY A 85 -12.75 -2.74 -0.23
N VAL A 86 -11.70 -2.04 0.20
CA VAL A 86 -10.41 -2.61 0.56
C VAL A 86 -10.13 -2.36 2.03
N LYS A 87 -9.85 -3.40 2.79
CA LYS A 87 -9.39 -3.29 4.19
C LYS A 87 -7.90 -3.55 4.23
N VAL A 88 -7.13 -2.56 4.68
CA VAL A 88 -5.68 -2.63 4.76
C VAL A 88 -5.26 -2.79 6.22
N PHE A 89 -4.86 -4.00 6.57
CA PHE A 89 -4.38 -4.39 7.87
C PHE A 89 -2.87 -4.17 7.97
N TYR A 90 -2.40 -3.64 9.11
CA TYR A 90 -0.97 -3.49 9.35
C TYR A 90 -0.49 -4.14 10.66
N GLY A 91 0.65 -4.82 10.58
CA GLY A 91 1.47 -5.28 11.71
C GLY A 91 2.78 -4.50 11.71
N SER A 92 3.00 -3.61 12.68
CA SER A 92 4.15 -2.71 12.68
C SER A 92 4.70 -2.42 14.09
N GLN A 93 6.03 -2.45 14.21
CA GLN A 93 6.73 -2.03 15.44
C GLN A 93 7.12 -0.54 15.39
N THR A 94 7.77 -0.11 14.30
CA THR A 94 8.32 1.25 14.13
C THR A 94 7.47 2.15 13.22
N GLY A 95 6.35 1.64 12.71
CA GLY A 95 5.39 2.42 11.91
C GLY A 95 5.58 2.35 10.40
N THR A 96 6.61 1.66 9.87
CA THR A 96 6.81 1.54 8.41
C THR A 96 5.61 0.90 7.70
N ALA A 97 5.14 -0.26 8.20
CA ALA A 97 3.98 -0.94 7.62
C ALA A 97 2.70 -0.12 7.77
N LYS A 98 2.56 0.63 8.87
CA LYS A 98 1.45 1.58 9.08
C LYS A 98 1.47 2.73 8.06
N GLY A 99 2.66 3.26 7.75
CA GLY A 99 2.86 4.26 6.70
C GLY A 99 2.43 3.73 5.33
N PHE A 100 2.90 2.52 4.98
CA PHE A 100 2.53 1.87 3.70
C PHE A 100 1.03 1.59 3.61
N ALA A 101 0.39 1.24 4.74
CA ALA A 101 -1.04 0.99 4.78
C ALA A 101 -1.86 2.25 4.49
N LYS A 102 -1.45 3.38 5.07
CA LYS A 102 -2.05 4.69 4.79
C LYS A 102 -1.87 5.10 3.33
N GLU A 103 -0.64 5.02 2.83
CA GLU A 103 -0.33 5.34 1.43
C GLU A 103 -1.17 4.49 0.45
N LEU A 104 -1.27 3.18 0.71
CA LEU A 104 -2.08 2.28 -0.11
C LEU A 104 -3.57 2.64 -0.06
N SER A 105 -4.10 2.93 1.14
CA SER A 105 -5.51 3.29 1.30
C SER A 105 -5.87 4.58 0.57
N GLU A 106 -5.00 5.59 0.62
CA GLU A 106 -5.17 6.84 -0.12
C GLU A 106 -5.22 6.60 -1.63
N GLU A 107 -4.28 5.82 -2.16
CA GLU A 107 -4.23 5.46 -3.58
C GLU A 107 -5.47 4.67 -4.03
N VAL A 108 -5.94 3.71 -3.21
CA VAL A 108 -7.17 2.97 -3.51
C VAL A 108 -8.39 3.90 -3.54
N LYS A 109 -8.48 4.87 -2.63
CA LYS A 109 -9.56 5.88 -2.62
C LYS A 109 -9.55 6.75 -3.87
N THR A 110 -8.39 7.06 -4.45
CA THR A 110 -8.32 7.80 -5.73
C THR A 110 -8.99 7.04 -6.89
N LEU A 111 -9.12 5.71 -6.78
CA LEU A 111 -9.81 4.87 -7.76
C LEU A 111 -11.33 4.84 -7.56
N GLY A 112 -11.87 5.57 -6.57
CA GLY A 112 -13.29 5.55 -6.20
C GLY A 112 -13.71 4.32 -5.40
N ILE A 113 -12.76 3.53 -4.88
CA ILE A 113 -13.03 2.33 -4.09
C ILE A 113 -12.92 2.71 -2.60
N PRO A 114 -13.94 2.39 -1.76
CA PRO A 114 -13.84 2.60 -0.32
C PRO A 114 -12.64 1.84 0.25
N ALA A 115 -11.82 2.50 1.08
CA ALA A 115 -10.70 1.85 1.74
C ALA A 115 -10.56 2.28 3.20
N GLU A 116 -10.21 1.31 4.05
CA GLU A 116 -10.02 1.49 5.48
C GLU A 116 -8.64 0.95 5.89
N VAL A 117 -7.98 1.63 6.84
CA VAL A 117 -6.72 1.17 7.43
C VAL A 117 -7.00 0.71 8.85
N ILE A 118 -6.63 -0.52 9.16
CA ILE A 118 -6.96 -1.18 10.43
C ILE A 118 -5.66 -1.65 11.09
N ASP A 119 -5.48 -1.28 12.36
CA ASP A 119 -4.46 -1.92 13.19
C ASP A 119 -4.90 -3.35 13.47
N ILE A 120 -4.05 -4.34 13.17
CA ILE A 120 -4.39 -5.75 13.38
C ILE A 120 -4.77 -6.03 14.84
N LYS A 121 -4.20 -5.29 15.79
CA LYS A 121 -4.51 -5.43 17.21
C LYS A 121 -5.98 -5.15 17.54
N ASP A 122 -6.60 -4.21 16.82
CA ASP A 122 -7.97 -3.76 17.09
C ASP A 122 -9.01 -4.57 16.29
N TYR A 123 -8.57 -5.64 15.63
CA TYR A 123 -9.39 -6.48 14.77
C TYR A 123 -9.55 -7.87 15.36
N ASP A 124 -10.81 -8.25 15.63
CA ASP A 124 -11.19 -9.59 16.04
C ASP A 124 -11.49 -10.47 14.82
N PRO A 125 -10.61 -11.44 14.45
CA PRO A 125 -10.76 -12.23 13.25
C PRO A 125 -11.80 -13.35 13.38
N ASP A 126 -12.15 -13.80 14.59
CA ASP A 126 -13.08 -14.92 14.80
C ASP A 126 -14.47 -14.60 14.23
N ASP A 127 -14.95 -13.39 14.52
CA ASP A 127 -16.24 -12.92 14.05
C ASP A 127 -16.15 -12.13 12.75
N ARG A 128 -15.05 -11.37 12.52
CA ARG A 128 -15.03 -10.39 11.43
C ARG A 128 -14.45 -10.94 10.13
N LEU A 129 -13.46 -11.84 10.18
CA LEU A 129 -12.78 -12.28 8.96
C LEU A 129 -13.68 -13.17 8.08
N SER A 130 -14.54 -13.97 8.70
CA SER A 130 -15.57 -14.75 8.02
C SER A 130 -16.62 -13.87 7.31
N ASN A 131 -16.97 -12.72 7.89
CA ASN A 131 -17.86 -11.73 7.26
C ASN A 131 -17.24 -11.08 6.01
N GLU A 132 -15.91 -10.96 5.93
CA GLU A 132 -15.25 -10.45 4.72
C GLU A 132 -15.34 -11.44 3.54
N CYS A 133 -15.58 -12.72 3.80
CA CYS A 133 -15.76 -13.74 2.75
C CYS A 133 -17.00 -13.50 1.89
N THR A 134 -18.05 -12.92 2.46
CA THR A 134 -19.33 -12.66 1.78
C THR A 134 -19.41 -11.24 1.23
N ASN A 135 -18.71 -10.28 1.85
CA ASN A 135 -18.80 -8.87 1.53
C ASN A 135 -18.12 -8.47 0.21
N MET A 136 -17.57 -9.39 -0.60
CA MET A 136 -16.81 -9.03 -1.82
C MET A 136 -15.74 -7.95 -1.57
N SER A 137 -15.22 -7.85 -0.35
CA SER A 137 -14.12 -6.95 -0.02
C SER A 137 -12.78 -7.57 -0.41
N VAL A 138 -11.72 -6.77 -0.40
CA VAL A 138 -10.33 -7.26 -0.53
C VAL A 138 -9.57 -6.90 0.74
N CYS A 139 -9.00 -7.91 1.40
CA CYS A 139 -8.17 -7.74 2.58
C CYS A 139 -6.70 -7.70 2.20
N VAL A 140 -6.00 -6.65 2.60
CA VAL A 140 -4.56 -6.50 2.36
C VAL A 140 -3.84 -6.55 3.69
N PHE A 141 -2.84 -7.42 3.81
CA PHE A 141 -2.03 -7.56 5.02
C PHE A 141 -0.63 -7.04 4.79
N LEU A 142 -0.27 -5.94 5.46
CA LEU A 142 1.08 -5.37 5.48
C LEU A 142 1.73 -5.70 6.83
N VAL A 143 2.52 -6.78 6.88
CA VAL A 143 3.02 -7.34 8.15
C VAL A 143 4.54 -7.33 8.19
N ALA A 144 5.11 -6.76 9.26
CA ALA A 144 6.54 -6.80 9.50
C ALA A 144 6.95 -8.06 10.25
N THR A 145 8.11 -8.60 9.89
CA THR A 145 8.79 -9.66 10.64
C THR A 145 9.78 -9.03 11.61
N TYR A 146 9.73 -9.44 12.86
CA TYR A 146 10.64 -9.00 13.92
C TYR A 146 11.66 -10.10 14.26
N THR A 147 12.33 -9.97 15.40
CA THR A 147 13.41 -10.87 15.86
C THR A 147 12.99 -12.34 15.79
N ASP A 148 13.89 -13.21 15.32
CA ASP A 148 13.69 -14.66 15.24
C ASP A 148 12.43 -15.11 14.47
N GLY A 149 11.99 -14.30 13.50
CA GLY A 149 10.85 -14.63 12.64
C GLY A 149 9.49 -14.39 13.30
N THR A 150 9.47 -13.72 14.46
CA THR A 150 8.24 -13.43 15.21
C THR A 150 7.44 -12.27 14.61
N PRO A 151 6.11 -12.25 14.78
CA PRO A 151 5.27 -11.10 14.43
C PRO A 151 5.58 -9.88 15.31
N THR A 152 5.17 -8.70 14.84
CA THR A 152 5.15 -7.50 15.68
C THR A 152 4.15 -7.65 16.82
N VAL A 153 4.35 -6.94 17.93
CA VAL A 153 3.49 -7.04 19.13
C VAL A 153 2.01 -6.80 18.80
N ASN A 154 1.72 -5.86 17.89
CA ASN A 154 0.35 -5.56 17.49
C ASN A 154 -0.29 -6.63 16.58
N ALA A 155 0.48 -7.57 16.02
CA ALA A 155 0.01 -8.62 15.13
C ALA A 155 0.14 -10.03 15.73
N GLU A 156 0.71 -10.17 16.92
CA GLU A 156 0.99 -11.46 17.57
C GLU A 156 -0.26 -12.31 17.73
N TRP A 157 -1.31 -11.73 18.32
CA TRP A 157 -2.56 -12.46 18.56
C TRP A 157 -3.24 -12.92 17.27
N PHE A 158 -3.29 -12.07 16.25
CA PHE A 158 -3.85 -12.43 14.94
C PHE A 158 -3.05 -13.54 14.26
N CYS A 159 -1.72 -13.48 14.30
CA CYS A 159 -0.87 -14.52 13.70
C CYS A 159 -1.06 -15.86 14.41
N LYS A 160 -1.12 -15.85 15.75
CA LYS A 160 -1.39 -17.03 16.55
C LYS A 160 -2.76 -17.63 16.24
N TRP A 161 -3.81 -16.80 16.24
CA TRP A 161 -5.16 -17.24 15.87
C TRP A 161 -5.19 -17.86 14.48
N LEU A 162 -4.54 -17.23 13.50
CA LEU A 162 -4.54 -17.70 12.11
C LEU A 162 -3.78 -19.03 11.96
N GLU A 163 -2.69 -19.22 12.69
CA GLU A 163 -1.96 -20.49 12.77
C GLU A 163 -2.83 -21.60 13.36
N GLU A 164 -3.43 -21.35 14.54
CA GLU A 164 -4.33 -22.27 15.22
C GLU A 164 -5.52 -22.63 14.33
N ALA A 165 -6.21 -21.64 13.77
CA ALA A 165 -7.34 -21.86 12.86
C ALA A 165 -6.94 -22.69 11.64
N SER A 166 -5.73 -22.49 11.09
CA SER A 166 -5.28 -23.24 9.92
C SER A 166 -4.96 -24.72 10.18
N THR A 167 -4.77 -25.10 11.45
CA THR A 167 -4.35 -26.46 11.85
C THR A 167 -5.41 -27.19 12.69
N ASP A 168 -6.32 -26.46 13.32
CA ASP A 168 -7.37 -26.99 14.17
C ASP A 168 -8.51 -27.58 13.33
N PHE A 169 -8.90 -28.81 13.65
CA PHE A 169 -9.96 -29.56 12.98
C PHE A 169 -11.35 -28.92 13.11
N ARG A 170 -11.55 -28.06 14.11
CA ARG A 170 -12.81 -27.31 14.31
C ARG A 170 -13.03 -26.28 13.22
N TYR A 171 -11.96 -25.71 12.67
CA TYR A 171 -12.03 -24.84 11.51
C TYR A 171 -12.00 -25.71 10.26
N GLY A 172 -13.09 -25.69 9.50
CA GLY A 172 -13.11 -26.37 8.20
C GLY A 172 -12.03 -25.80 7.29
N LYS A 173 -11.40 -26.63 6.45
CA LYS A 173 -10.40 -26.17 5.45
C LYS A 173 -10.93 -25.08 4.50
N THR A 174 -12.24 -24.92 4.42
CA THR A 174 -12.94 -23.91 3.62
C THR A 174 -13.43 -22.71 4.43
N TYR A 175 -12.95 -22.51 5.66
CA TYR A 175 -13.44 -21.48 6.57
C TYR A 175 -13.37 -20.07 5.98
N LEU A 176 -12.32 -19.75 5.23
CA LEU A 176 -12.14 -18.46 4.54
C LEU A 176 -12.48 -18.54 3.04
N LYS A 177 -13.29 -19.51 2.63
CA LYS A 177 -13.74 -19.62 1.23
C LYS A 177 -14.51 -18.36 0.83
N GLY A 178 -14.00 -17.64 -0.16
CA GLY A 178 -14.56 -16.37 -0.65
C GLY A 178 -13.75 -15.16 -0.23
N LEU A 179 -12.91 -15.26 0.81
CA LEU A 179 -12.01 -14.19 1.21
C LEU A 179 -11.02 -13.89 0.07
N ARG A 180 -10.97 -12.64 -0.38
CA ARG A 180 -9.98 -12.19 -1.34
C ARG A 180 -8.88 -11.43 -0.63
N TYR A 181 -7.64 -11.87 -0.80
CA TYR A 181 -6.55 -11.27 -0.05
C TYR A 181 -5.27 -11.05 -0.84
N ALA A 182 -4.45 -10.13 -0.34
CA ALA A 182 -3.08 -9.90 -0.77
C ALA A 182 -2.19 -9.65 0.45
N VAL A 183 -0.93 -10.08 0.39
CA VAL A 183 0.03 -9.92 1.49
C VAL A 183 1.29 -9.23 0.98
N PHE A 184 1.79 -8.28 1.74
CA PHE A 184 3.12 -7.71 1.58
C PHE A 184 3.87 -7.84 2.90
N GLY A 185 4.92 -8.65 2.91
CA GLY A 185 5.80 -8.80 4.06
C GLY A 185 6.86 -7.70 4.07
N LEU A 186 7.14 -7.16 5.25
CA LEU A 186 8.30 -6.32 5.50
C LEU A 186 9.34 -7.15 6.25
N GLY A 187 10.52 -7.33 5.65
CA GLY A 187 11.60 -8.11 6.22
C GLY A 187 12.98 -7.52 5.93
N ASN A 188 14.01 -8.23 6.37
CA ASN A 188 15.39 -7.86 6.12
C ASN A 188 16.21 -9.12 5.84
N SER A 189 16.75 -9.25 4.63
CA SER A 189 17.46 -10.46 4.18
C SER A 189 18.84 -10.66 4.82
N VAL A 190 19.29 -9.73 5.67
CA VAL A 190 20.41 -9.95 6.59
C VAL A 190 20.07 -11.08 7.58
N TYR A 191 18.79 -11.23 7.95
CA TYR A 191 18.32 -12.33 8.79
C TYR A 191 17.95 -13.54 7.92
N VAL A 192 18.96 -14.26 7.42
CA VAL A 192 18.80 -15.34 6.41
C VAL A 192 17.78 -16.42 6.82
N GLY A 193 17.75 -16.82 8.10
CA GLY A 193 16.81 -17.84 8.59
C GLY A 193 15.36 -17.36 8.78
N HIS A 194 15.16 -16.04 8.84
CA HIS A 194 13.88 -15.43 9.23
C HIS A 194 13.42 -14.32 8.29
N TYR A 195 13.90 -14.33 7.05
CA TYR A 195 13.54 -13.33 6.05
C TYR A 195 12.06 -13.44 5.69
N ASN A 196 11.28 -12.40 6.02
CA ASN A 196 9.85 -12.32 5.69
C ASN A 196 9.00 -13.50 6.21
N THR A 197 9.41 -14.15 7.31
CA THR A 197 8.74 -15.32 7.89
C THR A 197 7.27 -15.05 8.18
N VAL A 198 6.94 -13.92 8.81
CA VAL A 198 5.55 -13.59 9.19
C VAL A 198 4.67 -13.39 7.96
N GLY A 199 5.15 -12.62 6.97
CA GLY A 199 4.42 -12.43 5.72
C GLY A 199 4.22 -13.75 4.95
N THR A 200 5.20 -14.63 4.98
CA THR A 200 5.13 -15.97 4.38
C THR A 200 4.11 -16.86 5.09
N ASN A 201 4.11 -16.84 6.42
CA ASN A 201 3.19 -17.64 7.24
C ASN A 201 1.75 -17.17 7.10
N VAL A 202 1.48 -15.86 7.21
CA VAL A 202 0.13 -15.30 7.02
C VAL A 202 -0.44 -15.67 5.66
N ASP A 203 0.36 -15.53 4.60
CA ASP A 203 -0.04 -15.89 3.24
C ASP A 203 -0.31 -17.40 3.06
N LYS A 204 0.47 -18.26 3.73
CA LYS A 204 0.29 -19.71 3.75
C LYS A 204 -0.98 -20.11 4.50
N TRP A 205 -1.18 -19.58 5.71
CA TRP A 205 -2.32 -19.95 6.56
C TRP A 205 -3.65 -19.47 5.98
N LEU A 206 -3.71 -18.25 5.41
CA LEU A 206 -4.88 -17.77 4.67
C LEU A 206 -5.22 -18.70 3.49
N TRP A 207 -4.21 -19.16 2.76
CA TRP A 207 -4.40 -20.11 1.65
C TRP A 207 -4.89 -21.48 2.14
N MET A 208 -4.33 -22.00 3.24
CA MET A 208 -4.76 -23.27 3.84
C MET A 208 -6.24 -23.26 4.26
N LEU A 209 -6.76 -22.10 4.66
CA LEU A 209 -8.17 -21.88 4.99
C LEU A 209 -9.05 -21.58 3.76
N SER A 210 -8.56 -21.84 2.54
CA SER A 210 -9.22 -21.58 1.25
C SER A 210 -9.45 -20.10 0.92
N GLY A 211 -8.66 -19.19 1.49
CA GLY A 211 -8.59 -17.81 1.04
C GLY A 211 -8.09 -17.72 -0.41
N MET A 212 -8.65 -16.79 -1.18
CA MET A 212 -8.29 -16.53 -2.56
C MET A 212 -7.25 -15.41 -2.65
N ARG A 213 -6.01 -15.79 -2.98
CA ARG A 213 -4.95 -14.84 -3.27
C ARG A 213 -5.22 -14.11 -4.59
N ILE A 214 -5.33 -12.78 -4.56
CA ILE A 214 -5.59 -12.00 -5.79
C ILE A 214 -4.33 -11.69 -6.61
N MET A 215 -3.16 -11.72 -5.97
CA MET A 215 -1.83 -11.55 -6.58
C MET A 215 -0.74 -12.18 -5.70
N THR A 216 0.43 -12.46 -6.27
CA THR A 216 1.58 -13.00 -5.52
C THR A 216 1.95 -12.13 -4.32
N ARG A 217 2.28 -12.77 -3.19
CA ARG A 217 2.81 -12.11 -2.00
C ARG A 217 4.01 -11.23 -2.35
N GLY A 218 4.02 -10.02 -1.83
CA GLY A 218 5.16 -9.12 -1.93
C GLY A 218 6.15 -9.32 -0.78
N GLU A 219 7.41 -9.04 -1.09
CA GLU A 219 8.54 -9.13 -0.17
C GLU A 219 9.32 -7.83 -0.22
N GLY A 220 9.17 -7.02 0.82
CA GLY A 220 10.00 -5.85 1.03
C GLY A 220 11.27 -6.23 1.79
N ASP A 221 12.42 -5.73 1.32
CA ASP A 221 13.71 -5.96 1.96
C ASP A 221 14.35 -4.65 2.43
N CYS A 222 14.60 -4.53 3.74
CA CYS A 222 15.35 -3.42 4.31
C CYS A 222 16.85 -3.47 3.94
N ASN A 223 17.37 -4.62 3.52
CA ASN A 223 18.74 -4.71 3.02
C ASN A 223 18.83 -4.18 1.59
N VAL A 224 19.27 -2.93 1.46
CA VAL A 224 19.44 -2.21 0.17
C VAL A 224 20.24 -3.02 -0.86
N VAL A 225 21.22 -3.82 -0.43
CA VAL A 225 22.09 -4.59 -1.33
C VAL A 225 21.36 -5.75 -2.00
N LYS A 226 20.42 -6.39 -1.28
CA LYS A 226 19.67 -7.57 -1.75
C LYS A 226 18.24 -7.26 -2.14
N SER A 227 17.72 -6.08 -1.79
CA SER A 227 16.41 -5.60 -2.20
C SER A 227 16.29 -5.59 -3.71
N ARG A 228 15.13 -6.07 -4.21
CA ARG A 228 14.90 -6.22 -5.65
C ARG A 228 14.87 -4.88 -6.37
N HIS A 229 14.41 -3.83 -5.68
CA HIS A 229 14.31 -2.47 -6.22
C HIS A 229 15.18 -1.46 -5.44
N GLY A 230 16.15 -1.94 -4.64
CA GLY A 230 17.13 -1.13 -3.92
C GLY A 230 16.64 -0.51 -2.60
N SER A 231 15.39 -0.68 -2.22
CA SER A 231 14.90 -0.38 -0.88
C SER A 231 13.55 -1.02 -0.62
N ILE A 232 13.19 -1.19 0.66
CA ILE A 232 11.85 -1.65 1.05
C ILE A 232 10.73 -0.74 0.52
N GLN A 233 10.97 0.58 0.43
CA GLN A 233 10.02 1.53 -0.14
C GLN A 233 9.81 1.23 -1.64
N ALA A 234 10.90 1.06 -2.40
CA ALA A 234 10.82 0.77 -3.82
C ALA A 234 10.18 -0.59 -4.11
N ASP A 235 10.48 -1.61 -3.28
CA ASP A 235 9.81 -2.92 -3.33
C ASP A 235 8.30 -2.78 -3.09
N PHE A 236 7.90 -1.99 -2.10
CA PHE A 236 6.50 -1.70 -1.82
C PHE A 236 5.83 -0.96 -2.97
N LEU A 237 6.46 0.08 -3.54
CA LEU A 237 5.92 0.82 -4.68
C LEU A 237 5.68 -0.08 -5.89
N ALA A 238 6.66 -0.93 -6.23
CA ALA A 238 6.54 -1.90 -7.33
C ALA A 238 5.39 -2.89 -7.09
N TRP A 239 5.22 -3.35 -5.85
CA TRP A 239 4.11 -4.22 -5.47
C TRP A 239 2.75 -3.48 -5.50
N LYS A 240 2.70 -2.25 -4.98
CA LYS A 240 1.51 -1.37 -4.94
C LYS A 240 0.95 -1.13 -6.34
N VAL A 241 1.81 -0.81 -7.32
CA VAL A 241 1.38 -0.61 -8.72
C VAL A 241 0.73 -1.87 -9.30
N LYS A 242 1.32 -3.04 -9.04
CA LYS A 242 0.74 -4.33 -9.46
C LYS A 242 -0.60 -4.61 -8.78
N PHE A 243 -0.69 -4.33 -7.47
CA PHE A 243 -1.92 -4.47 -6.70
C PHE A 243 -3.04 -3.58 -7.25
N LEU A 244 -2.79 -2.29 -7.44
CA LEU A 244 -3.79 -1.34 -7.96
C LEU A 244 -4.29 -1.74 -9.35
N THR A 245 -3.37 -2.15 -10.23
CA THR A 245 -3.73 -2.67 -11.57
C THR A 245 -4.63 -3.90 -11.46
N ARG A 246 -4.29 -4.83 -10.56
CA ARG A 246 -5.08 -6.03 -10.32
C ARG A 246 -6.47 -5.72 -9.76
N LEU A 247 -6.54 -4.77 -8.82
CA LEU A 247 -7.77 -4.31 -8.18
C LEU A 247 -8.73 -3.70 -9.21
N GLN A 248 -8.23 -2.82 -10.09
CA GLN A 248 -9.02 -2.25 -11.19
C GLN A 248 -9.56 -3.34 -12.14
N ALA A 249 -8.75 -4.36 -12.44
CA ALA A 249 -9.18 -5.48 -13.27
C ALA A 249 -10.29 -6.30 -12.61
N LEU A 250 -10.25 -6.47 -11.29
CA LEU A 250 -11.32 -7.13 -10.53
C LEU A 250 -12.61 -6.29 -10.54
N ALA A 251 -12.51 -4.99 -10.28
CA ALA A 251 -13.64 -4.06 -10.30
C ALA A 251 -14.34 -4.03 -11.68
N LYS A 252 -13.58 -4.14 -12.78
CA LYS A 252 -14.13 -4.19 -14.15
C LYS A 252 -14.85 -5.50 -14.47
N ARG A 253 -14.37 -6.63 -13.96
CA ARG A 253 -14.98 -7.95 -14.22
C ARG A 253 -16.34 -8.10 -13.55
N GLU A 254 -16.48 -7.59 -12.33
CA GLU A 254 -17.75 -7.63 -11.60
C GLU A 254 -18.86 -6.84 -12.33
N LYS A 255 -18.52 -5.67 -12.91
CA LYS A 255 -19.48 -4.90 -13.73
C LYS A 255 -20.02 -5.69 -14.93
N LYS A 256 -19.17 -6.48 -15.61
CA LYS A 256 -19.58 -7.29 -16.76
C LYS A 256 -20.46 -8.47 -16.35
N SER A 257 -20.21 -9.06 -15.18
CA SER A 257 -21.01 -10.16 -14.63
C SER A 257 -22.44 -9.73 -14.29
N CYS A 258 -22.65 -8.47 -13.91
CA CYS A 258 -23.98 -7.96 -13.52
C CYS A 258 -24.75 -7.28 -14.68
N SER A 259 -24.11 -7.04 -15.84
CA SER A 259 -24.72 -6.36 -16.99
C SER A 259 -25.29 -7.34 -18.04
N GLY A 260 -25.18 -8.65 -17.82
CA GLY A 260 -25.65 -9.69 -18.76
C GLY A 260 -27.00 -10.27 -18.36
N ASN A 261 -27.99 -10.04 -19.21
CA ASN A 261 -29.37 -10.57 -19.24
C ASN A 261 -30.42 -9.94 -18.31
N SER A 262 -31.05 -8.88 -18.83
CA SER A 262 -32.49 -8.66 -18.68
C SER A 262 -33.11 -8.55 -20.07
N THR A 263 -33.56 -9.66 -20.65
CA THR A 263 -34.62 -9.64 -21.68
C THR A 263 -35.35 -10.98 -21.76
N SER A 264 -36.68 -10.86 -21.64
CA SER A 264 -37.77 -11.77 -22.01
C SER A 264 -37.87 -13.13 -21.35
N GLY A 265 -38.85 -13.25 -20.47
CA GLY A 265 -39.46 -14.53 -20.14
C GLY A 265 -40.32 -15.07 -21.29
N SER A 266 -40.39 -16.39 -21.36
CA SER A 266 -41.59 -17.10 -21.79
C SER A 266 -41.73 -18.35 -20.91
N SER A 267 -42.86 -18.41 -20.22
CA SER A 267 -43.42 -19.52 -19.45
C SER A 267 -43.23 -20.88 -20.14
N CYS A 268 -42.92 -21.92 -19.35
CA CYS A 268 -43.46 -23.27 -19.54
C CYS A 268 -43.57 -23.97 -18.18
N GLN A 269 -44.82 -24.26 -17.81
CA GLN A 269 -45.22 -25.10 -16.68
C GLN A 269 -45.00 -26.60 -16.94
N ASN A 270 -45.23 -27.37 -15.88
CA ASN A 270 -45.53 -28.82 -15.75
C ASN A 270 -44.32 -29.74 -15.54
N MET A 271 -44.38 -30.77 -14.67
CA MET A 271 -45.39 -31.21 -13.71
C MET A 271 -44.72 -32.21 -12.73
N LYS A 272 -45.24 -32.30 -11.50
CA LYS A 272 -44.96 -33.37 -10.53
C LYS A 272 -45.29 -34.76 -11.09
N LYS A 273 -44.53 -35.78 -10.66
CA LYS A 273 -45.13 -37.06 -10.23
C LYS A 273 -44.23 -37.78 -9.22
N GLU A 274 -44.78 -37.93 -8.01
CA GLU A 274 -44.39 -38.93 -7.02
C GLU A 274 -44.74 -40.34 -7.51
N GLN A 275 -43.98 -41.34 -7.09
CA GLN A 275 -44.52 -42.67 -6.79
C GLN A 275 -43.71 -43.32 -5.67
N GLU A 276 -44.39 -43.49 -4.54
CA GLU A 276 -44.09 -44.41 -3.46
C GLU A 276 -44.44 -45.87 -3.83
N GLU A 277 -43.99 -46.77 -2.95
CA GLU A 277 -44.39 -48.17 -2.71
C GLU A 277 -43.57 -49.31 -3.31
N GLY A 278 -43.08 -50.17 -2.41
CA GLY A 278 -42.43 -51.44 -2.72
C GLY A 278 -41.78 -52.12 -1.51
N ARG A 279 -42.61 -52.52 -0.55
CA ARG A 279 -42.29 -53.21 0.71
C ARG A 279 -41.74 -54.64 0.48
N GLY A 280 -40.70 -55.01 1.23
CA GLY A 280 -40.52 -56.35 1.81
C GLY A 280 -39.76 -57.43 1.00
N SER A 281 -38.66 -57.94 1.54
CA SER A 281 -38.59 -59.29 2.14
C SER A 281 -37.14 -59.75 2.27
N ALA A 282 -36.79 -60.24 3.45
CA ALA A 282 -35.56 -60.99 3.69
C ALA A 282 -35.64 -62.39 3.05
N CYS A 283 -34.49 -62.94 2.63
CA CYS A 283 -34.11 -64.35 2.81
C CYS A 283 -32.70 -64.66 2.26
N THR A 284 -31.79 -64.92 3.20
CA THR A 284 -30.84 -66.04 3.29
C THR A 284 -30.43 -66.84 2.04
N ALA A 285 -29.12 -66.90 1.79
CA ALA A 285 -28.27 -68.07 1.45
C ALA A 285 -26.93 -67.48 0.93
N GLY A 286 -25.73 -67.84 1.39
CA GLY A 286 -25.25 -69.17 1.72
C GLY A 286 -24.23 -69.60 0.65
N GLN A 287 -22.96 -69.62 1.03
CA GLN A 287 -21.87 -70.52 0.58
C GLN A 287 -21.05 -70.28 -0.71
N GLN A 288 -19.73 -70.41 -0.48
CA GLN A 288 -18.64 -70.92 -1.35
C GLN A 288 -18.19 -70.01 -2.51
N LEU A 289 -16.93 -69.62 -2.66
CA LEU A 289 -15.62 -70.19 -2.29
C LEU A 289 -14.66 -69.11 -1.77
#